data_AF-A0A7V8WVX2-F1
#
_entry.id   AF-A0A7V8WVX2-F1
#
_cell.length_a   1.000
_cell.length_b   1.000
_cell.length_c   1.000
_cell.angle_alpha   90.00
_cell.angle_beta   90.00
_cell.angle_gamma   90.00
#
_symmetry.space_group_name_H-M   'P 1'
#
loop_
_entity.id
_entity.type
_entity.pdbx_description
1 polymer ?
#
loop_
_entity_poly.entity_id
_entity_poly.type
_entity_poly.pdbx_seq_one_letter_code
_entity_poly.pdbx_strand_id
1 'polypeptide(L)'
;MNDETVQSTPPQSSNEFKVPPPAKERKSPLLLILVLLVLLVPIAAITGYKMSDQKAKKDIAVINNQLAVLQSNAHELPEGAFKVSDCIPNMGSHYLTPTSDPEYGPFYLVSKAGKVIGVEYMASEDMYTAIPETDPPVELITKDSPLFGWKFDHTEVSHMKEGHEGLLEDHVDVHYYTVNPEQQSQACI
;
A
#
# COMPACT_ATOMS: atom_id res chain seq x y z
N MET A 1 91.25 53.57 21.69
CA MET A 1 91.69 52.34 22.38
C MET A 1 91.61 52.63 23.86
N ASN A 2 90.70 51.91 24.52
CA ASN A 2 90.48 51.76 25.97
C ASN A 2 90.08 53.08 26.67
N ASP A 3 89.12 53.13 27.60
CA ASP A 3 88.73 52.17 28.62
C ASP A 3 87.25 52.39 28.99
N GLU A 4 86.49 51.32 29.16
CA GLU A 4 85.11 51.37 29.67
C GLU A 4 85.16 51.45 31.20
N THR A 5 84.50 52.47 31.78
CA THR A 5 84.24 52.54 33.23
C THR A 5 82.75 52.44 33.49
N VAL A 6 82.40 51.37 34.22
CA VAL A 6 81.08 50.98 34.68
C VAL A 6 80.61 51.91 35.80
N GLN A 7 79.35 52.36 35.76
CA GLN A 7 78.72 53.05 36.89
C GLN A 7 77.34 52.45 37.20
N SER A 8 77.20 52.07 38.48
CA SER A 8 76.14 51.29 39.10
C SER A 8 74.82 52.05 39.28
N THR A 9 73.70 51.35 39.11
CA THR A 9 72.35 51.82 39.49
C THR A 9 71.83 51.15 40.78
N PRO A 10 70.98 51.84 41.56
CA PRO A 10 70.55 51.48 42.92
C PRO A 10 69.37 50.48 42.99
N PRO A 11 69.00 49.98 44.19
CA PRO A 11 68.22 48.75 44.35
C PRO A 11 66.69 48.93 44.44
N GLN A 12 66.01 47.84 44.03
CA GLN A 12 64.69 47.29 44.40
C GLN A 12 63.58 48.21 44.94
N SER A 13 62.41 48.11 44.30
CA SER A 13 61.10 48.47 44.87
C SER A 13 60.15 47.25 44.81
N SER A 14 59.39 47.11 45.89
CA SER A 14 58.57 46.02 46.41
C SER A 14 57.64 45.25 45.45
N ASN A 15 57.62 43.93 45.61
CA ASN A 15 56.57 43.04 45.13
C ASN A 15 55.28 43.25 45.95
N GLU A 16 54.25 43.77 45.30
CA GLU A 16 52.88 43.84 45.84
C GLU A 16 52.17 42.50 45.60
N PHE A 17 51.89 41.74 46.66
CA PHE A 17 51.20 40.46 46.59
C PHE A 17 49.70 40.67 46.36
N LYS A 18 49.26 40.58 45.10
CA LYS A 18 47.82 40.58 44.74
C LYS A 18 47.18 39.25 45.10
N VAL A 19 46.27 39.27 46.07
CA VAL A 19 45.38 38.13 46.37
C VAL A 19 44.45 37.89 45.18
N PRO A 20 44.41 36.67 44.62
CA PRO A 20 43.51 36.37 43.51
C PRO A 20 42.05 36.39 43.98
N PRO A 21 41.11 36.85 43.12
CA PRO A 21 39.69 36.85 43.44
C PRO A 21 39.14 35.42 43.61
N PRO A 22 38.12 35.22 44.44
CA PRO A 22 37.51 33.91 44.64
C PRO A 22 36.96 33.35 43.33
N ALA A 23 37.28 32.08 43.06
CA ALA A 23 36.87 31.38 41.86
C ALA A 23 35.34 31.38 41.72
N LYS A 24 34.86 31.96 40.62
CA LYS A 24 33.43 31.97 40.27
C LYS A 24 33.02 30.55 39.89
N GLU A 25 32.12 29.93 40.66
CA GLU A 25 31.56 28.61 40.37
C GLU A 25 30.96 28.57 38.96
N ARG A 26 31.70 28.00 38.02
CA ARG A 26 31.17 27.63 36.70
C ARG A 26 30.33 26.37 36.89
N LYS A 27 29.02 26.53 37.03
CA LYS A 27 28.07 25.42 36.87
C LYS A 27 28.26 24.85 35.47
N SER A 28 28.86 23.67 35.39
CA SER A 28 29.23 23.04 34.13
C SER A 28 27.97 22.67 33.34
N PRO A 29 27.77 23.20 32.11
CA PRO A 29 26.62 22.83 31.28
C PRO A 29 26.67 21.34 30.85
N LEU A 30 27.82 20.68 31.07
CA LEU A 30 28.03 19.27 30.74
C LEU A 30 27.04 18.35 31.46
N LEU A 31 26.67 18.67 32.72
CA LEU A 31 25.72 17.86 33.49
C LEU A 31 24.31 17.93 32.90
N LEU A 32 23.89 19.12 32.42
CA LEU A 32 22.58 19.32 31.82
C LEU A 32 22.46 18.61 30.46
N ILE A 33 23.54 18.64 29.67
CA ILE A 33 23.64 17.94 28.38
C ILE A 33 23.61 16.41 28.59
N LEU A 34 24.32 15.90 29.59
CA LEU A 34 24.31 14.47 29.93
C LEU A 34 22.92 13.99 30.37
N VAL A 35 22.21 14.77 31.20
CA VAL A 35 20.84 14.45 31.63
C VAL A 35 19.87 14.45 30.44
N LEU A 36 19.97 15.41 29.52
CA LEU A 36 19.15 15.45 28.31
C LEU A 36 19.42 14.26 27.38
N LEU A 37 20.68 13.86 27.18
CA LEU A 37 21.02 12.69 26.36
C LEU A 37 20.51 11.39 26.97
N VAL A 38 20.62 11.20 28.29
CA VAL A 38 20.12 10.01 28.98
C VAL A 38 18.59 9.91 28.92
N LEU A 39 17.87 11.04 28.88
CA LEU A 39 16.41 11.05 28.77
C LEU A 39 15.89 10.90 27.33
N LEU A 40 16.61 11.37 26.32
CA LEU A 40 16.15 11.33 24.92
C LEU A 40 16.40 9.98 24.23
N VAL A 41 17.47 9.27 24.58
CA VAL A 41 17.79 7.94 24.03
C VAL A 41 16.68 6.88 24.26
N PRO A 42 16.11 6.73 25.48
CA PRO A 42 15.05 5.74 25.71
C PRO A 42 13.73 6.09 24.99
N ILE A 43 13.42 7.39 24.80
CA ILE A 43 12.19 7.81 24.12
C ILE A 43 12.23 7.41 22.63
N ALA A 44 13.37 7.62 21.95
CA ALA A 44 13.55 7.24 20.55
C ALA A 44 13.50 5.72 20.33
N ALA A 45 14.02 4.93 21.29
CA ALA A 45 13.96 3.47 21.24
C ALA A 45 12.52 2.95 21.39
N ILE A 46 11.72 3.53 22.30
CA ILE A 46 10.33 3.11 22.54
C ILE A 46 9.42 3.48 21.35
N THR A 47 9.59 4.65 20.75
CA THR A 47 8.79 5.06 19.57
C THR A 47 9.14 4.23 18.34
N GLY A 48 10.43 3.96 18.09
CA GLY A 48 10.88 3.08 17.02
C GLY A 48 10.30 1.66 17.14
N TYR A 49 10.28 1.10 18.35
CA TYR A 49 9.73 -0.23 18.60
C TYR A 49 8.22 -0.31 18.32
N LYS A 50 7.45 0.71 18.75
CA LYS A 50 6.00 0.75 18.52
C LYS A 50 5.63 0.92 17.04
N MET A 51 6.37 1.72 16.28
CA MET A 51 6.13 1.86 14.84
C MET A 51 6.45 0.58 14.07
N SER A 52 7.51 -0.14 14.45
CA SER A 52 7.87 -1.43 13.84
C SER A 52 6.81 -2.51 14.11
N ASP A 53 6.30 -2.59 15.34
CA ASP A 53 5.24 -3.54 15.73
C ASP A 53 3.90 -3.24 15.02
N GLN A 54 3.52 -1.96 14.89
CA GLN A 54 2.32 -1.58 14.13
C GLN A 54 2.42 -1.93 12.65
N LYS A 55 3.58 -1.70 12.03
CA LYS A 55 3.81 -2.09 10.63
C LYS A 55 3.71 -3.60 10.47
N ALA A 56 4.37 -4.38 11.33
CA ALA A 56 4.32 -5.84 11.27
C ALA A 56 2.89 -6.38 11.46
N LYS A 57 2.11 -5.81 12.38
CA LYS A 57 0.69 -6.18 12.59
C LYS A 57 -0.17 -5.88 11.36
N LYS A 58 0.04 -4.73 10.71
CA LYS A 58 -0.66 -4.38 9.47
C LYS A 58 -0.30 -5.34 8.34
N ASP A 59 0.99 -5.64 8.18
CA ASP A 59 1.49 -6.56 7.15
C ASP A 59 0.91 -7.97 7.37
N ILE A 60 0.88 -8.48 8.61
CA ILE A 60 0.26 -9.77 8.95
C ILE A 60 -1.25 -9.78 8.66
N ALA A 61 -1.96 -8.69 8.97
CA ALA A 61 -3.39 -8.60 8.70
C ALA A 61 -3.69 -8.63 7.19
N VAL A 62 -2.88 -7.93 6.39
CA VAL A 62 -2.98 -7.97 4.91
C VAL A 62 -2.74 -9.39 4.39
N ILE A 63 -1.66 -10.04 4.85
CA ILE A 63 -1.33 -11.41 4.45
C ILE A 63 -2.45 -12.39 4.83
N ASN A 64 -2.98 -12.30 6.05
CA ASN A 64 -4.06 -13.18 6.50
C ASN A 64 -5.36 -12.95 5.71
N ASN A 65 -5.67 -11.71 5.35
CA ASN A 65 -6.82 -11.41 4.49
C ASN A 65 -6.62 -11.99 3.10
N GLN A 66 -5.45 -11.78 2.48
CA GLN A 66 -5.11 -12.35 1.18
C GLN A 66 -5.15 -13.88 1.21
N LEU A 67 -4.65 -14.51 2.27
CA LEU A 67 -4.70 -15.97 2.43
C LEU A 67 -6.15 -16.46 2.60
N ALA A 68 -6.98 -15.75 3.39
CA ALA A 68 -8.37 -16.09 3.57
C ALA A 68 -9.18 -15.96 2.26
N VAL A 69 -8.89 -14.93 1.46
CA VAL A 69 -9.44 -14.74 0.11
C VAL A 69 -9.00 -15.87 -0.82
N LEU A 70 -7.71 -16.21 -0.85
CA LEU A 70 -7.19 -17.32 -1.67
C LEU A 70 -7.77 -18.68 -1.27
N GLN A 71 -7.92 -18.93 0.03
CA GLN A 71 -8.49 -20.17 0.54
C GLN A 71 -9.99 -20.25 0.33
N SER A 72 -10.72 -19.12 0.37
CA SER A 72 -12.15 -19.10 0.06
C SER A 72 -12.45 -19.11 -1.43
N ASN A 73 -11.48 -18.73 -2.28
CA ASN A 73 -11.68 -18.54 -3.71
C ASN A 73 -10.95 -19.57 -4.57
N ALA A 74 -10.80 -20.80 -4.08
CA ALA A 74 -10.53 -21.94 -4.95
C ALA A 74 -11.82 -22.29 -5.74
N HIS A 75 -12.29 -21.34 -6.54
CA HIS A 75 -13.47 -21.50 -7.37
C HIS A 75 -13.07 -22.26 -8.63
N GLU A 76 -13.70 -23.41 -8.83
CA GLU A 76 -13.63 -24.12 -10.09
C GLU A 76 -14.46 -23.36 -11.13
N LEU A 77 -14.11 -23.49 -12.41
CA LEU A 77 -15.02 -23.01 -13.45
C LEU A 77 -16.36 -23.74 -13.29
N PRO A 78 -17.49 -23.06 -13.53
CA PRO A 78 -18.76 -23.75 -13.60
C PRO A 78 -18.74 -24.85 -14.67
N GLU A 79 -19.51 -25.91 -14.42
CA GLU A 79 -19.63 -27.02 -15.35
C GLU A 79 -20.13 -26.55 -16.72
N GLY A 80 -19.54 -27.08 -17.78
CA GLY A 80 -19.90 -26.73 -19.16
C GLY A 80 -19.37 -25.37 -19.64
N ALA A 81 -18.52 -24.70 -18.85
CA ALA A 81 -17.92 -23.46 -19.29
C ALA A 81 -16.96 -23.65 -20.49
N PHE A 82 -16.95 -22.68 -21.40
CA PHE A 82 -16.16 -22.70 -22.63
C PHE A 82 -15.44 -21.36 -22.86
N LYS A 83 -14.23 -21.42 -23.41
CA LYS A 83 -13.34 -20.27 -23.63
C LYS A 83 -13.86 -19.43 -24.81
N VAL A 84 -13.93 -18.11 -24.65
CA VAL A 84 -14.38 -17.17 -25.69
C VAL A 84 -13.33 -16.12 -26.08
N SER A 85 -12.32 -15.90 -25.25
CA SER A 85 -11.19 -15.01 -25.60
C SER A 85 -9.86 -15.66 -25.27
N ASP A 86 -8.79 -15.21 -25.93
CA ASP A 86 -7.43 -15.47 -25.46
C ASP A 86 -7.12 -14.77 -24.13
N CYS A 87 -5.95 -15.07 -23.57
CA CYS A 87 -5.53 -14.49 -22.30
C CYS A 87 -5.15 -13.03 -22.50
N ILE A 88 -5.97 -12.13 -21.97
CA ILE A 88 -5.76 -10.69 -22.02
C ILE A 88 -5.00 -10.25 -20.76
N PRO A 89 -3.91 -9.47 -20.87
CA PRO A 89 -3.14 -9.01 -19.72
C PRO A 89 -4.03 -8.44 -18.61
N ASN A 90 -3.76 -8.84 -17.37
CA ASN A 90 -4.51 -8.47 -16.15
C ASN A 90 -5.96 -9.00 -16.06
N MET A 91 -6.58 -9.50 -17.13
CA MET A 91 -7.94 -10.05 -17.10
C MET A 91 -7.95 -11.58 -17.14
N GLY A 92 -6.97 -12.21 -17.79
CA GLY A 92 -7.02 -13.64 -18.07
C GLY A 92 -7.77 -13.94 -19.38
N SER A 93 -8.10 -15.21 -19.58
CA SER A 93 -8.99 -15.65 -20.66
C SER A 93 -10.44 -15.57 -20.19
N HIS A 94 -11.35 -15.13 -21.06
CA HIS A 94 -12.77 -15.10 -20.77
C HIS A 94 -13.42 -16.44 -21.09
N TYR A 95 -14.28 -16.89 -20.20
CA TYR A 95 -15.11 -18.08 -20.35
C TYR A 95 -16.57 -17.74 -20.12
N LEU A 96 -17.46 -18.38 -20.88
CA LEU A 96 -18.90 -18.31 -20.67
C LEU A 96 -19.43 -19.68 -20.27
N THR A 97 -20.63 -19.69 -19.70
CA THR A 97 -21.42 -20.90 -19.49
C THR A 97 -22.60 -20.93 -20.46
N PRO A 98 -23.26 -22.09 -20.68
CA PRO A 98 -24.46 -22.14 -21.52
C PRO A 98 -25.61 -21.24 -21.06
N THR A 99 -25.59 -20.78 -19.81
CA THR A 99 -26.58 -19.87 -19.21
C THR A 99 -26.12 -18.42 -19.15
N SER A 100 -24.86 -18.13 -19.47
CA SER A 100 -24.36 -16.76 -19.51
C SER A 100 -24.95 -16.02 -20.71
N ASP A 101 -25.19 -14.73 -20.56
CA ASP A 101 -25.45 -13.87 -21.71
C ASP A 101 -24.14 -13.70 -22.51
N PRO A 102 -24.14 -13.93 -23.84
CA PRO A 102 -22.93 -13.85 -24.65
C PRO A 102 -22.41 -12.42 -24.86
N GLU A 103 -23.23 -11.40 -24.63
CA GLU A 103 -22.87 -9.99 -24.77
C GLU A 103 -22.60 -9.35 -23.41
N TYR A 104 -23.35 -9.72 -22.37
CA TYR A 104 -23.32 -9.02 -21.07
C TYR A 104 -22.74 -9.85 -19.91
N GLY A 105 -22.54 -11.16 -20.10
CA GLY A 105 -21.90 -12.04 -19.13
C GLY A 105 -22.86 -12.80 -18.20
N PRO A 106 -22.37 -13.36 -17.07
CA PRO A 106 -21.01 -13.21 -16.57
C PRO A 106 -19.98 -13.86 -17.48
N PHE A 107 -18.87 -13.15 -17.70
CA PHE A 107 -17.64 -13.71 -18.23
C PHE A 107 -16.75 -14.12 -17.06
N TYR A 108 -16.35 -15.39 -17.00
CA TYR A 108 -15.42 -15.88 -16.00
C TYR A 108 -13.99 -15.59 -16.44
N LEU A 109 -13.25 -14.92 -15.57
CA LEU A 109 -11.88 -14.50 -15.80
C LEU A 109 -10.93 -15.59 -15.33
N VAL A 110 -10.18 -16.20 -16.25
CA VAL A 110 -9.37 -17.39 -15.96
C VAL A 110 -7.90 -17.11 -16.26
N SER A 111 -7.07 -17.19 -15.23
CA SER A 111 -5.62 -17.10 -15.39
C SER A 111 -5.07 -18.21 -16.29
N LYS A 112 -3.89 -18.00 -16.86
CA LYS A 112 -3.15 -18.97 -17.67
C LYS A 112 -2.84 -20.27 -16.91
N ALA A 113 -2.76 -20.21 -15.59
CA ALA A 113 -2.65 -21.38 -14.72
C ALA A 113 -3.97 -22.16 -14.53
N GLY A 114 -5.07 -21.73 -15.15
CA GLY A 114 -6.38 -22.38 -15.10
C GLY A 114 -7.23 -22.03 -13.88
N LYS A 115 -6.85 -21.02 -13.09
CA LYS A 115 -7.62 -20.57 -11.92
C LYS A 115 -8.57 -19.45 -12.29
N VAL A 116 -9.81 -19.49 -11.79
CA VAL A 116 -10.73 -18.35 -11.86
C VAL A 116 -10.21 -17.25 -10.93
N ILE A 117 -10.00 -16.07 -11.49
CA ILE A 117 -9.45 -14.89 -10.80
C ILE A 117 -10.48 -13.76 -10.66
N GLY A 118 -11.65 -13.92 -11.27
CA GLY A 118 -12.71 -12.93 -11.20
C GLY A 118 -13.84 -13.22 -12.18
N VAL A 119 -14.71 -12.24 -12.33
CA VAL A 119 -15.80 -12.21 -13.29
C VAL A 119 -16.02 -10.81 -13.81
N GLU A 120 -16.44 -10.71 -15.05
CA GLU A 120 -16.79 -9.46 -15.72
C GLU A 120 -18.26 -9.48 -16.11
N TYR A 121 -18.88 -8.30 -16.00
CA TYR A 121 -20.16 -7.98 -16.62
C TYR A 121 -20.00 -6.74 -17.46
N MET A 122 -20.58 -6.76 -18.65
CA MET A 122 -20.74 -5.56 -19.47
C MET A 122 -22.18 -5.09 -19.36
N ALA A 123 -22.40 -3.78 -19.36
CA ALA A 123 -23.74 -3.24 -19.54
C ALA A 123 -23.72 -1.95 -20.34
N SER A 124 -24.62 -1.87 -21.31
CA SER A 124 -24.79 -0.75 -22.21
C SER A 124 -25.46 0.44 -21.50
N GLU A 125 -25.38 1.62 -22.11
CA GLU A 125 -25.96 2.86 -21.56
C GLU A 125 -27.48 2.74 -21.28
N ASP A 126 -28.21 2.00 -22.11
CA ASP A 126 -29.65 1.78 -21.94
C ASP A 126 -29.99 0.87 -20.73
N MET A 127 -29.13 -0.07 -20.37
CA MET A 127 -29.33 -0.94 -19.20
C MET A 127 -29.32 -0.18 -17.86
N TYR A 128 -28.56 0.92 -17.76
CA TYR A 128 -28.51 1.76 -16.54
C TYR A 128 -29.48 2.95 -16.57
N THR A 129 -30.06 3.26 -17.73
CA THR A 129 -31.10 4.31 -17.83
C THR A 129 -32.52 3.73 -17.75
N ALA A 130 -32.66 2.42 -17.95
CA ALA A 130 -33.92 1.68 -17.82
C ALA A 130 -34.16 1.04 -16.44
N ILE A 131 -33.39 1.42 -15.40
CA ILE A 131 -33.47 0.82 -14.06
C ILE A 131 -34.93 0.84 -13.55
N PRO A 132 -35.58 -0.32 -13.35
CA PRO A 132 -36.86 -0.38 -12.68
C PRO A 132 -36.69 0.18 -11.26
N GLU A 133 -37.67 0.92 -10.72
CA GLU A 133 -37.61 1.50 -9.36
C GLU A 133 -37.36 0.48 -8.23
N THR A 134 -37.33 -0.82 -8.55
CA THR A 134 -37.33 -1.92 -7.60
C THR A 134 -35.95 -2.41 -7.19
N ASP A 135 -34.93 -2.46 -8.06
CA ASP A 135 -33.57 -2.92 -7.72
C ASP A 135 -32.53 -2.34 -8.71
N PRO A 136 -31.32 -1.89 -8.28
CA PRO A 136 -30.25 -1.48 -9.18
C PRO A 136 -29.73 -2.67 -10.04
N PRO A 137 -29.27 -2.46 -11.29
CA PRO A 137 -28.88 -3.53 -12.21
C PRO A 137 -27.85 -4.51 -11.64
N VAL A 138 -26.91 -4.02 -10.83
CA VAL A 138 -25.90 -4.86 -10.16
C VAL A 138 -26.53 -5.87 -9.18
N GLU A 139 -27.64 -5.53 -8.51
CA GLU A 139 -28.37 -6.47 -7.65
C GLU A 139 -29.17 -7.49 -8.47
N LEU A 140 -29.71 -7.10 -9.62
CA LEU A 140 -30.35 -8.02 -10.58
C LEU A 140 -29.36 -9.05 -11.13
N ILE A 141 -28.10 -8.65 -11.32
CA ILE A 141 -27.03 -9.51 -11.80
C ILE A 141 -26.52 -10.48 -10.72
N THR A 142 -26.67 -10.14 -9.42
CA THR A 142 -26.01 -10.85 -8.31
C THR A 142 -26.93 -11.72 -7.45
N LYS A 143 -28.24 -11.43 -7.38
CA LYS A 143 -29.17 -12.07 -6.43
C LYS A 143 -29.40 -13.57 -6.66
N ASP A 144 -29.43 -13.99 -7.93
CA ASP A 144 -29.48 -15.41 -8.34
C ASP A 144 -28.19 -15.85 -9.06
N SER A 145 -27.12 -15.10 -8.83
CA SER A 145 -25.86 -15.29 -9.55
C SER A 145 -25.16 -16.57 -9.10
N PRO A 146 -24.51 -17.29 -10.03
CA PRO A 146 -23.56 -18.36 -9.68
C PRO A 146 -22.40 -17.87 -8.77
N LEU A 147 -22.27 -16.56 -8.62
CA LEU A 147 -21.30 -15.88 -7.77
C LEU A 147 -21.75 -15.73 -6.31
N PHE A 148 -22.95 -16.18 -5.95
CA PHE A 148 -23.43 -16.10 -4.57
C PHE A 148 -22.45 -16.83 -3.63
N GLY A 149 -21.96 -16.11 -2.62
CA GLY A 149 -20.98 -16.62 -1.66
C GLY A 149 -19.51 -16.48 -2.07
N TRP A 150 -19.22 -15.98 -3.28
CA TRP A 150 -17.87 -15.61 -3.68
C TRP A 150 -17.39 -14.39 -2.88
N LYS A 151 -16.09 -14.36 -2.56
CA LYS A 151 -15.46 -13.20 -1.93
C LYS A 151 -14.64 -12.44 -2.98
N PHE A 152 -14.97 -11.17 -3.18
CA PHE A 152 -14.19 -10.31 -4.06
C PHE A 152 -13.19 -9.49 -3.24
N ASP A 153 -11.97 -9.36 -3.76
CA ASP A 153 -10.91 -8.53 -3.19
C ASP A 153 -11.11 -7.06 -3.57
N HIS A 154 -11.38 -6.81 -4.86
CA HIS A 154 -11.63 -5.48 -5.39
C HIS A 154 -12.52 -5.53 -6.64
N THR A 155 -12.98 -4.34 -7.04
CA THR A 155 -13.79 -4.11 -8.25
C THR A 155 -13.12 -3.06 -9.11
N GLU A 156 -13.06 -3.30 -10.42
CA GLU A 156 -12.64 -2.31 -11.41
C GLU A 156 -13.83 -1.97 -12.31
N VAL A 157 -13.97 -0.68 -12.65
CA VAL A 157 -15.05 -0.19 -13.50
C VAL A 157 -14.44 0.63 -14.63
N SER A 158 -14.72 0.25 -15.86
CA SER A 158 -14.18 0.88 -17.07
C SER A 158 -15.32 1.36 -17.96
N HIS A 159 -15.25 2.60 -18.43
CA HIS A 159 -16.23 3.12 -19.40
C HIS A 159 -15.63 3.06 -20.80
N MET A 160 -16.26 2.27 -21.67
CA MET A 160 -15.80 1.94 -23.01
C MET A 160 -16.68 2.66 -24.04
N LYS A 161 -16.52 3.99 -24.10
CA LYS A 161 -17.36 4.86 -24.95
C LYS A 161 -17.40 4.48 -26.43
N GLU A 162 -16.29 3.98 -26.96
CA GLU A 162 -16.17 3.55 -28.36
C GLU A 162 -16.37 2.03 -28.54
N GLY A 163 -16.68 1.31 -27.46
CA GLY A 163 -16.69 -0.14 -27.40
C GLY A 163 -15.30 -0.77 -27.48
N HIS A 164 -15.27 -2.11 -27.47
CA HIS A 164 -14.07 -2.91 -27.76
C HIS A 164 -14.46 -4.27 -28.35
N GLU A 165 -13.46 -5.07 -28.73
CA GLU A 165 -13.71 -6.46 -29.17
C GLU A 165 -14.45 -7.23 -28.06
N GLY A 166 -15.66 -7.71 -28.35
CA GLY A 166 -16.58 -8.28 -27.37
C GLY A 166 -17.92 -7.54 -27.36
N LEU A 167 -17.89 -6.20 -27.32
CA LEU A 167 -19.07 -5.35 -27.37
C LEU A 167 -18.72 -3.99 -28.02
N LEU A 168 -19.22 -3.75 -29.23
CA LEU A 168 -18.79 -2.63 -30.08
C LEU A 168 -19.52 -1.30 -29.84
N GLU A 169 -20.38 -1.24 -28.84
CA GLU A 169 -21.18 -0.06 -28.49
C GLU A 169 -20.68 0.61 -27.21
N ASP A 170 -21.28 1.74 -26.83
CA ASP A 170 -20.96 2.41 -25.56
C ASP A 170 -21.47 1.57 -24.38
N HIS A 171 -20.55 1.12 -23.53
CA HIS A 171 -20.87 0.29 -22.37
C HIS A 171 -19.88 0.50 -21.21
N VAL A 172 -20.25 -0.02 -20.05
CA VAL A 172 -19.41 -0.07 -18.85
C VAL A 172 -19.07 -1.51 -18.53
N ASP A 173 -17.79 -1.79 -18.34
CA ASP A 173 -17.30 -3.07 -17.84
C ASP A 173 -17.18 -2.98 -16.33
N VAL A 174 -17.69 -4.00 -15.65
CA VAL A 174 -17.57 -4.17 -14.21
C VAL A 174 -16.87 -5.48 -13.94
N HIS A 175 -15.62 -5.39 -13.51
CA HIS A 175 -14.79 -6.52 -13.17
C HIS A 175 -14.76 -6.71 -11.67
N TYR A 176 -15.16 -7.89 -11.19
CA TYR A 176 -15.03 -8.28 -9.79
C TYR A 176 -13.93 -9.33 -9.65
N TYR A 177 -12.82 -8.97 -9.02
CA TYR A 177 -11.69 -9.87 -8.86
C TYR A 177 -11.73 -10.59 -7.51
N THR A 178 -11.46 -11.89 -7.54
CA THR A 178 -11.34 -12.75 -6.35
C THR A 178 -9.91 -12.83 -5.84
N VAL A 179 -8.98 -12.15 -6.51
CA VAL A 179 -7.55 -12.11 -6.23
C VAL A 179 -7.09 -10.66 -6.05
N ASN A 180 -5.95 -10.46 -5.41
CA ASN A 180 -5.40 -9.12 -5.24
C ASN A 180 -4.78 -8.57 -6.55
N PRO A 181 -4.51 -7.25 -6.66
CA PRO A 181 -3.97 -6.66 -7.88
C PRO A 181 -2.62 -7.21 -8.33
N GLU A 182 -1.77 -7.66 -7.39
CA GLU A 182 -0.50 -8.30 -7.74
C GLU A 182 -0.75 -9.63 -8.48
N GLN A 183 -1.67 -10.44 -7.98
CA GLN A 183 -2.07 -11.71 -8.60
C GLN A 183 -2.79 -11.51 -9.93
N GLN A 184 -3.68 -10.52 -10.00
CA GLN A 184 -4.33 -10.09 -11.23
C GLN A 184 -3.28 -9.75 -12.30
N SER A 185 -2.24 -8.99 -11.97
CA SER A 185 -1.17 -8.64 -12.91
C SER A 185 -0.42 -9.84 -13.49
N GLN A 186 -0.50 -11.00 -12.84
CA GLN A 186 0.11 -12.25 -13.26
C GLN A 186 -0.85 -13.16 -14.05
N ALA A 187 -2.08 -12.69 -14.37
CA ALA A 187 -3.11 -13.52 -14.98
C ALA A 187 -2.65 -14.25 -16.24
N CYS A 188 -1.79 -13.63 -17.06
CA CYS A 188 -1.36 -14.17 -18.36
C CYS A 188 0.13 -14.44 -18.51
N ILE A 189 0.89 -14.36 -17.42
CA ILE A 189 2.34 -14.61 -17.40
C ILE A 189 2.56 -16.12 -17.21
#